data_AF-A0A813MUE8-F1
#
_entry.id   AF-A0A813MUE8-F1
#
_cell.length_a   1.000
_cell.length_b   1.000
_cell.length_c   1.000
_cell.angle_alpha   90.00
_cell.angle_beta   90.00
_cell.angle_gamma   90.00
#
_symmetry.space_group_name_H-M   'P 1'
#
loop_
_entity.id
_entity.type
_entity.pdbx_description
1 polymer ?
#
loop_
_entity_poly.entity_id
_entity_poly.type
_entity_poly.pdbx_seq_one_letter_code
_entity_poly.pdbx_strand_id
1 'polypeptide(L)'
;MIPFFLLSDETFELCRTVPCNSTNRFRCTNGRYIYRCDVCDHTDNCDDGSDEDIYDVYTIKSTNQTIDLMICEPDEIGRLCRNPIENASHYDIFVEDQHDTSFISIDINNRIFYWIGEATSKIYRAHLTPNTISTVHPQALLNEDNNHLIIPSSIAIDWISQNLYVSDLIHNCI
;
A
#
# COMPACT_ATOMS: atom_id res chain seq x y z
N MET A 1 -32.32 9.91 0.31
CA MET A 1 -31.52 8.67 0.25
C MET A 1 -30.83 8.68 -1.09
N ILE A 2 -29.57 9.09 -1.13
CA ILE A 2 -28.79 9.20 -2.37
C ILE A 2 -27.83 8.00 -2.34
N PRO A 3 -27.81 7.12 -3.35
CA PRO A 3 -26.88 6.01 -3.33
C PRO A 3 -25.46 6.56 -3.56
N PHE A 4 -24.54 6.07 -2.74
CA PHE A 4 -23.10 6.08 -2.95
C PHE A 4 -22.80 5.43 -4.31
N PHE A 5 -22.82 6.21 -5.39
CA PHE A 5 -22.11 5.84 -6.61
C PHE A 5 -20.66 6.23 -6.38
N LEU A 6 -19.81 5.20 -6.30
CA LEU A 6 -18.37 5.34 -6.31
C LEU A 6 -17.95 6.19 -7.51
N LEU A 7 -17.09 7.17 -7.23
CA LEU A 7 -16.23 7.83 -8.19
C LEU A 7 -15.27 6.78 -8.78
N SER A 8 -15.73 6.00 -9.75
CA SER A 8 -14.84 5.48 -10.78
C SER A 8 -15.17 6.31 -12.02
N ASP A 9 -14.22 7.12 -12.47
CA ASP A 9 -14.26 7.85 -13.74
C ASP A 9 -14.14 6.91 -14.96
N GLU A 10 -14.07 5.60 -14.73
CA GLU A 10 -13.97 4.57 -15.74
C GLU A 10 -15.35 4.20 -16.30
N THR A 11 -15.79 4.95 -17.31
CA THR A 11 -17.00 4.65 -18.08
C THR A 11 -16.66 3.82 -19.32
N PHE A 12 -17.65 3.09 -19.86
CA PHE A 12 -17.55 2.32 -21.11
C PHE A 12 -16.96 3.11 -22.30
N GLU A 13 -17.05 4.44 -22.26
CA GLU A 13 -16.44 5.32 -23.26
C GLU A 13 -14.91 5.26 -23.29
N LEU A 14 -14.23 4.88 -22.19
CA LEU A 14 -12.77 4.64 -22.22
C LEU A 14 -12.41 3.42 -23.08
N CYS A 15 -13.27 2.41 -23.19
CA CYS A 15 -13.02 1.22 -24.00
C CYS A 15 -12.76 1.62 -25.49
N ARG A 16 -13.39 2.70 -25.96
CA ARG A 16 -13.24 3.22 -27.34
C ARG A 16 -11.89 3.89 -27.63
N THR A 17 -11.13 4.26 -26.60
CA THR A 17 -9.84 4.93 -26.79
C THR A 17 -8.66 3.95 -26.84
N VAL A 18 -8.89 2.64 -26.74
CA VAL A 18 -7.82 1.64 -26.79
C VAL A 18 -7.21 1.63 -28.19
N PRO A 19 -5.93 1.99 -28.37
CA PRO A 19 -5.30 1.95 -29.67
C PRO A 19 -5.05 0.50 -30.08
N CYS A 20 -5.65 0.07 -31.19
CA CYS A 20 -5.34 -1.21 -31.81
C CYS A 20 -3.89 -1.23 -32.29
N ASN A 21 -3.10 -2.13 -31.69
CA ASN A 21 -1.72 -2.39 -32.09
C ASN A 21 -1.51 -3.90 -32.24
N SER A 22 -1.30 -4.36 -33.47
CA SER A 22 -1.14 -5.77 -33.82
C SER A 22 0.16 -6.41 -33.31
N THR A 23 1.14 -5.62 -32.85
CA THR A 23 2.39 -6.18 -32.30
C THR A 23 2.28 -6.49 -30.80
N ASN A 24 1.33 -5.86 -30.09
CA ASN A 24 1.19 -6.03 -28.66
C ASN A 24 0.13 -7.06 -28.33
N ARG A 25 0.45 -7.96 -27.40
CA ARG A 25 -0.49 -8.95 -26.86
C ARG A 25 -1.12 -8.45 -25.57
N PHE A 26 -2.38 -8.78 -25.37
CA PHE A 26 -3.09 -8.65 -24.10
C PHE A 26 -3.09 -10.00 -23.39
N ARG A 27 -2.96 -10.01 -22.07
CA ARG A 27 -3.00 -11.23 -21.26
C ARG A 27 -4.30 -11.25 -20.48
N CYS A 28 -5.19 -12.18 -20.84
CA CYS A 28 -6.46 -12.42 -20.17
C CYS A 28 -6.26 -12.82 -18.69
N THR A 29 -7.31 -12.69 -17.90
CA THR A 29 -7.30 -13.08 -16.47
C THR A 29 -7.10 -14.59 -16.27
N ASN A 30 -7.61 -15.42 -17.19
CA ASN A 30 -7.36 -16.86 -17.25
C ASN A 30 -5.96 -17.25 -17.76
N GLY A 31 -5.11 -16.26 -18.10
CA GLY A 31 -3.73 -16.44 -18.53
C GLY A 31 -3.53 -16.68 -20.03
N ARG A 32 -4.59 -16.64 -20.85
CA ARG A 32 -4.49 -16.65 -22.31
C ARG A 32 -3.97 -15.34 -22.87
N TYR A 33 -3.53 -15.36 -24.12
CA TYR A 33 -3.05 -14.17 -24.83
C TYR A 33 -3.83 -13.96 -26.12
N ILE A 34 -4.32 -12.74 -26.32
CA ILE A 34 -4.99 -12.28 -27.55
C ILE A 34 -4.26 -11.05 -28.12
N TYR A 35 -4.66 -10.57 -29.30
CA TYR A 35 -4.11 -9.33 -29.83
C TYR A 35 -4.78 -8.13 -29.13
N ARG A 36 -4.06 -7.02 -28.97
CA ARG A 36 -4.64 -5.78 -28.42
C ARG A 36 -5.78 -5.19 -29.26
N CYS A 37 -5.94 -5.64 -30.50
CA CYS A 37 -7.06 -5.23 -31.35
C CYS A 37 -8.34 -6.02 -31.04
N ASP A 38 -8.21 -7.15 -30.35
CA ASP A 38 -9.32 -8.01 -29.93
C ASP A 38 -9.75 -7.64 -28.48
N VAL A 39 -9.44 -6.42 -28.05
CA VAL A 39 -9.72 -5.92 -26.70
C VAL A 39 -10.74 -4.79 -26.85
N CYS A 40 -11.77 -4.76 -26.01
CA CYS A 40 -12.86 -3.77 -26.08
C CYS A 40 -13.61 -3.79 -27.43
N ASP A 41 -13.72 -4.96 -28.07
CA ASP A 41 -14.34 -5.13 -29.39
C ASP A 41 -15.79 -5.66 -29.33
N HIS A 42 -16.33 -5.84 -28.13
CA HIS A 42 -17.64 -6.42 -27.80
C HIS A 42 -17.75 -7.93 -28.08
N THR A 43 -16.63 -8.60 -28.24
CA THR A 43 -16.53 -10.05 -28.39
C THR A 43 -15.72 -10.60 -27.21
N ASP A 44 -16.12 -11.75 -26.68
CA ASP A 44 -15.32 -12.45 -25.67
C ASP A 44 -14.28 -13.30 -26.38
N ASN A 45 -13.11 -12.72 -26.64
CA ASN A 45 -11.94 -13.39 -27.20
C ASN A 45 -11.13 -14.12 -26.11
N CYS A 46 -11.26 -13.72 -24.85
CA CYS A 46 -10.57 -14.36 -23.74
C CYS A 46 -11.26 -15.63 -23.22
N ASP A 47 -12.53 -15.89 -23.54
CA ASP A 47 -13.42 -16.89 -22.93
C ASP A 47 -13.62 -16.67 -21.40
N ASP A 48 -13.28 -15.49 -20.91
CA ASP A 48 -13.46 -15.06 -19.52
C ASP A 48 -13.95 -13.60 -19.40
N GLY A 49 -14.16 -12.91 -20.54
CA GLY A 49 -14.60 -11.52 -20.64
C GLY A 49 -13.61 -10.46 -20.16
N SER A 50 -12.37 -10.83 -19.79
CA SER A 50 -11.36 -9.86 -19.28
C SER A 50 -10.84 -8.89 -20.33
N ASP A 51 -11.04 -9.21 -21.61
CA ASP A 51 -10.83 -8.34 -22.76
C ASP A 51 -11.89 -7.26 -22.95
N GLU A 52 -13.06 -7.42 -22.31
CA GLU A 52 -14.15 -6.44 -22.31
C GLU A 52 -14.28 -5.73 -20.96
N ASP A 53 -13.54 -6.16 -19.93
CA ASP A 53 -13.48 -5.49 -18.63
C ASP A 53 -12.47 -4.33 -18.66
N ILE A 54 -13.01 -3.11 -18.55
CA ILE A 54 -12.23 -1.85 -18.55
C ILE A 54 -11.11 -1.89 -17.49
N TYR A 55 -11.37 -2.51 -16.34
CA TYR A 55 -10.36 -2.65 -15.28
C TYR A 55 -9.20 -3.52 -15.74
N ASP A 56 -9.45 -4.65 -16.39
CA ASP A 56 -8.38 -5.53 -16.86
C ASP A 56 -7.62 -4.96 -18.06
N VAL A 57 -8.30 -4.16 -18.91
CA VAL A 57 -7.73 -3.56 -20.11
C VAL A 57 -6.80 -2.39 -19.85
N TYR A 58 -7.18 -1.48 -18.94
CA TYR A 58 -6.43 -0.26 -18.66
C TYR A 58 -5.55 -0.32 -17.40
N THR A 59 -5.81 -1.25 -16.47
CA THR A 59 -5.02 -1.31 -15.24
C THR A 59 -3.62 -1.85 -15.52
N ILE A 60 -2.61 -1.05 -15.14
CA ILE A 60 -1.23 -1.52 -15.06
C ILE A 60 -1.09 -2.30 -13.76
N LYS A 61 -1.09 -3.64 -13.86
CA LYS A 61 -0.83 -4.52 -12.71
C LYS A 61 0.66 -4.50 -12.39
N SER A 62 1.02 -4.39 -11.11
CA SER A 62 2.41 -4.56 -10.67
C SER A 62 2.90 -5.97 -11.05
N THR A 63 4.00 -6.04 -11.78
CA THR A 63 4.53 -7.31 -12.30
C THR A 63 5.32 -8.04 -11.22
N ASN A 64 4.98 -9.31 -10.95
CA ASN A 64 5.71 -10.21 -10.05
C ASN A 64 5.87 -9.72 -8.59
N GLN A 65 4.95 -8.89 -8.09
CA GLN A 65 4.97 -8.43 -6.71
C GLN A 65 3.65 -8.76 -6.02
N THR A 66 3.73 -9.33 -4.81
CA THR A 66 2.59 -9.35 -3.89
C THR A 66 2.45 -7.96 -3.28
N ILE A 67 1.23 -7.43 -3.30
CA ILE A 67 0.91 -6.19 -2.60
C ILE A 67 0.50 -6.59 -1.20
N ASP A 68 1.31 -6.20 -0.23
CA ASP A 68 1.02 -6.38 1.19
C ASP A 68 0.48 -5.06 1.75
N LEU A 69 -0.57 -5.14 2.56
CA LEU A 69 -1.10 -3.97 3.27
C LEU A 69 -0.57 -3.99 4.70
N MET A 70 0.19 -2.96 5.10
CA MET A 70 0.52 -2.75 6.51
C MET A 70 -0.62 -2.06 7.23
N ILE A 71 -0.95 -2.56 8.41
CA ILE A 71 -2.05 -2.06 9.24
C ILE A 71 -1.45 -1.67 10.59
N CYS A 72 -1.79 -0.46 11.03
CA CYS A 72 -1.41 0.08 12.33
C CYS A 72 -2.70 0.16 13.15
N GLU A 73 -2.85 -0.74 14.12
CA GLU A 73 -3.96 -0.76 15.07
C GLU A 73 -3.49 -0.30 16.45
N PRO A 74 -4.38 0.17 17.34
CA PRO A 74 -3.97 0.74 18.61
C PRO A 74 -3.07 -0.13 19.48
N ASP A 75 -3.15 -1.46 19.40
CA ASP A 75 -2.36 -2.40 20.21
C ASP A 75 -1.35 -3.23 19.39
N GLU A 76 -1.43 -3.20 18.05
CA GLU A 76 -0.60 -4.03 17.18
C GLU A 76 -0.26 -3.38 15.85
N ILE A 77 0.87 -3.80 15.27
CA ILE A 77 1.21 -3.48 13.89
C ILE A 77 1.34 -4.79 13.12
N GLY A 78 0.47 -4.94 12.13
CA GLY A 78 0.33 -6.14 11.33
C GLY A 78 0.47 -5.90 9.84
N ARG A 79 0.40 -6.99 9.09
CA ARG A 79 0.49 -7.03 7.64
C ARG A 79 -0.49 -8.04 7.09
N LEU A 80 -1.34 -7.58 6.19
CA LEU A 80 -2.22 -8.41 5.40
C LEU A 80 -1.53 -8.74 4.06
N CYS A 81 -1.10 -9.99 3.94
CA CYS A 81 -0.51 -10.55 2.73
C CYS A 81 -1.59 -11.24 1.90
N ARG A 82 -1.57 -11.05 0.57
CA ARG A 82 -2.40 -11.86 -0.33
C ARG A 82 -1.52 -12.89 -1.05
N ASN A 83 -1.81 -14.18 -0.86
CA ASN A 83 -1.22 -15.26 -1.63
C ASN A 83 -1.96 -15.40 -2.97
N PRO A 84 -1.36 -15.04 -4.11
CA PRO A 84 -2.02 -15.11 -5.41
C PRO A 84 -2.23 -16.55 -5.89
N ILE A 85 -1.42 -17.49 -5.37
CA ILE A 85 -1.43 -18.89 -5.80
C ILE A 85 -2.57 -19.65 -5.14
N GLU A 86 -2.76 -19.45 -3.84
CA GLU A 86 -3.78 -20.14 -3.05
C GLU A 86 -5.11 -19.36 -2.96
N ASN A 87 -5.14 -18.14 -3.52
CA ASN A 87 -6.23 -17.16 -3.36
C ASN A 87 -6.63 -16.97 -1.87
N ALA A 88 -5.65 -17.10 -0.98
CA ALA A 88 -5.79 -16.96 0.46
C ALA A 88 -5.14 -15.65 0.92
N SER A 89 -5.69 -15.04 1.95
CA SER A 89 -5.07 -13.92 2.65
C SER A 89 -4.51 -14.39 3.99
N HIS A 90 -3.31 -13.94 4.34
CA HIS A 90 -2.67 -14.22 5.62
C HIS A 90 -2.42 -12.91 6.36
N TYR A 91 -2.71 -12.89 7.65
CA TYR A 91 -2.46 -11.74 8.52
C TYR A 91 -1.32 -12.08 9.48
N ASP A 92 -0.21 -11.35 9.35
CA ASP A 92 0.98 -11.48 10.18
C ASP A 92 1.06 -10.32 11.17
N ILE A 93 1.35 -10.59 12.44
CA ILE A 93 1.61 -9.56 13.44
C ILE A 93 3.13 -9.41 13.60
N PHE A 94 3.62 -8.17 13.49
CA PHE A 94 5.05 -7.86 13.66
C PHE A 94 5.36 -7.32 15.05
N VAL A 95 4.42 -6.55 15.61
CA VAL A 95 4.58 -5.84 16.87
C VAL A 95 3.31 -6.02 17.67
N GLU A 96 3.46 -6.60 18.87
CA GLU A 96 2.39 -6.80 19.86
C GLU A 96 2.59 -5.85 21.06
N ASP A 97 1.52 -5.62 21.81
CA ASP A 97 1.51 -4.90 23.09
C ASP A 97 2.09 -3.48 23.04
N GLN A 98 1.92 -2.78 21.92
CA GLN A 98 2.22 -1.35 21.84
C GLN A 98 0.92 -0.60 22.02
N HIS A 99 0.54 -0.30 23.26
CA HIS A 99 -0.61 0.57 23.50
C HIS A 99 -0.40 1.93 22.82
N ASP A 100 -1.44 2.37 22.11
CA ASP A 100 -1.55 3.68 21.46
C ASP A 100 -0.62 3.88 20.25
N THR A 101 -0.49 2.86 19.37
CA THR A 101 0.17 3.08 18.08
C THR A 101 -0.68 3.93 17.15
N SER A 102 -0.01 4.85 16.44
CA SER A 102 -0.61 5.73 15.47
C SER A 102 0.41 6.00 14.34
N PHE A 103 -0.12 6.27 13.14
CA PHE A 103 0.62 6.72 11.94
C PHE A 103 1.92 5.96 11.63
N ILE A 104 1.90 5.15 10.57
CA ILE A 104 3.04 4.34 10.14
C ILE A 104 3.67 4.88 8.85
N SER A 105 5.00 4.78 8.74
CA SER A 105 5.73 4.99 7.49
C SER A 105 6.80 3.91 7.30
N ILE A 106 7.07 3.51 6.06
CA ILE A 106 7.98 2.41 5.73
C ILE A 106 9.12 2.86 4.81
N ASP A 107 10.34 2.45 5.15
CA ASP A 107 11.48 2.38 4.25
C ASP A 107 11.61 0.94 3.74
N ILE A 108 11.13 0.72 2.52
CA ILE A 108 11.13 -0.61 1.91
C ILE A 108 12.53 -1.08 1.52
N ASN A 109 13.45 -0.16 1.22
CA ASN A 109 14.81 -0.50 0.78
C ASN A 109 15.63 -1.04 1.95
N ASN A 110 15.53 -0.36 3.10
CA ASN A 110 16.22 -0.79 4.32
C ASN A 110 15.40 -1.77 5.17
N ARG A 111 14.16 -2.05 4.78
CA ARG A 111 13.21 -2.90 5.52
C ARG A 111 13.04 -2.41 6.95
N ILE A 112 12.73 -1.13 7.13
CA ILE A 112 12.45 -0.52 8.43
C ILE A 112 11.10 0.18 8.35
N PHE A 113 10.28 0.04 9.38
CA PHE A 113 9.08 0.86 9.54
C PHE A 113 9.17 1.66 10.82
N TYR A 114 8.48 2.80 10.80
CA TYR A 114 8.47 3.79 11.86
C TYR A 114 7.02 4.08 12.22
N TRP A 115 6.74 4.29 13.50
CA TRP A 115 5.42 4.64 13.98
C TRP A 115 5.49 5.62 15.16
N ILE A 116 4.37 6.28 15.43
CA ILE A 116 4.21 7.19 16.57
C ILE A 116 3.46 6.46 17.68
N GLY A 117 3.98 6.47 18.90
CA GLY A 117 3.19 6.12 20.08
C GLY A 117 2.56 7.37 20.66
N GLU A 118 1.23 7.47 20.61
CA GLU A 118 0.49 8.66 21.01
C GLU A 118 0.64 8.92 22.52
N ALA A 119 0.46 7.90 23.36
CA ALA A 119 0.58 8.03 24.82
C ALA A 119 1.99 8.39 25.29
N THR A 120 3.03 7.97 24.57
CA THR A 120 4.42 8.28 24.92
C THR A 120 4.95 9.52 24.21
N SER A 121 4.21 10.04 23.22
CA SER A 121 4.64 11.12 22.32
C SER A 121 6.03 10.86 21.73
N LYS A 122 6.32 9.61 21.38
CA LYS A 122 7.63 9.16 20.87
C LYS A 122 7.47 8.49 19.52
N ILE A 123 8.55 8.58 18.74
CA ILE A 123 8.68 7.84 17.49
C ILE A 123 9.47 6.58 17.73
N TYR A 124 8.96 5.48 17.21
CA TYR A 124 9.55 4.16 17.30
C TYR A 124 9.91 3.64 15.91
N ARG A 125 10.78 2.62 15.87
CA ARG A 125 11.12 1.93 14.64
C ARG A 125 11.42 0.45 14.89
N ALA A 126 11.22 -0.37 13.87
CA ALA A 126 11.60 -1.78 13.87
C ALA A 126 11.92 -2.26 12.45
N HIS A 127 12.68 -3.36 12.36
CA HIS A 127 12.98 -4.00 11.09
C HIS A 127 11.80 -4.87 10.64
N LEU A 128 11.48 -4.84 9.33
CA LEU A 128 10.60 -5.82 8.71
C LEU A 128 11.36 -7.13 8.54
N THR A 129 11.25 -8.00 9.54
CA THR A 129 11.83 -9.34 9.48
C THR A 129 10.82 -10.29 8.82
N PRO A 130 11.25 -11.12 7.86
CA PRO A 130 10.33 -12.00 7.12
C PRO A 130 9.66 -13.09 7.97
N ASN A 131 10.18 -13.38 9.16
CA ASN A 131 9.61 -14.35 10.09
C ASN A 131 9.19 -13.59 11.36
N THR A 132 7.96 -13.84 11.77
CA THR A 132 7.17 -13.14 12.80
C THR A 132 7.87 -13.01 14.17
N ILE A 133 7.49 -11.94 14.86
CA ILE A 133 7.97 -11.49 16.18
C ILE A 133 9.45 -11.06 16.16
N SER A 134 9.70 -9.88 15.60
CA SER A 134 10.94 -9.17 15.89
C SER A 134 10.76 -8.49 17.24
N THR A 135 11.60 -8.82 18.22
CA THR A 135 11.74 -8.01 19.43
C THR A 135 12.04 -6.59 19.00
N VAL A 136 11.03 -5.73 19.18
CA VAL A 136 11.13 -4.30 18.95
C VAL A 136 12.31 -3.79 19.76
N HIS A 137 13.24 -3.10 19.11
CA HIS A 137 14.17 -2.22 19.81
C HIS A 137 13.60 -0.81 19.68
N PRO A 138 12.68 -0.41 20.58
CA PRO A 138 12.05 0.88 20.49
C PRO A 138 13.12 1.94 20.77
N GLN A 139 13.67 2.52 19.71
CA GLN A 139 14.55 3.67 19.84
C GLN A 139 13.72 4.92 19.63
N ALA A 140 13.51 5.67 20.72
CA ALA A 140 12.97 7.02 20.64
C ALA A 140 13.92 7.89 19.80
N LEU A 141 13.43 8.46 18.70
CA LEU A 141 14.26 9.25 17.78
C LEU A 141 14.29 10.74 18.11
N LEU A 142 13.36 11.24 18.93
CA LEU A 142 13.31 12.64 19.32
C LEU A 142 13.79 12.79 20.77
N ASN A 143 14.89 13.50 20.92
CA ASN A 143 15.38 14.01 22.19
C ASN A 143 14.75 15.37 22.46
N GLU A 144 14.44 15.62 23.72
CA GLU A 144 13.97 16.90 24.23
C GLU A 144 14.97 18.01 23.87
N ASP A 145 14.67 18.82 22.87
CA ASP A 145 15.46 20.02 22.55
C ASP A 145 15.21 21.07 23.65
N ASN A 146 15.82 20.89 24.83
CA ASN A 146 16.05 21.80 25.96
C ASN A 146 15.00 22.89 26.33
N ASN A 147 13.78 22.87 25.79
CA ASN A 147 12.61 23.71 26.10
C ASN A 147 11.40 23.51 25.16
N HIS A 148 11.47 22.70 24.09
CA HIS A 148 10.32 22.47 23.21
C HIS A 148 9.87 21.01 23.24
N LEU A 149 8.68 20.79 23.80
CA LEU A 149 7.98 19.51 23.74
C LEU A 149 7.43 19.33 22.32
N ILE A 150 7.98 18.37 21.59
CA ILE A 150 7.48 17.98 20.27
C ILE A 150 6.38 16.94 20.47
N ILE A 151 5.20 17.18 19.91
CA ILE A 151 4.12 16.18 19.87
C ILE A 151 3.96 15.72 18.41
N PRO A 152 4.53 14.56 18.04
CA PRO A 152 4.48 14.10 16.66
C PRO A 152 3.04 13.74 16.26
N SER A 153 2.51 14.34 15.18
CA SER A 153 1.19 14.00 14.61
C SER A 153 1.22 13.14 13.37
N SER A 154 2.31 13.21 12.61
CA SER A 154 2.43 12.53 11.32
C SER A 154 3.89 12.36 10.98
N ILE A 155 4.18 11.31 10.23
CA ILE A 155 5.52 10.86 9.91
C ILE A 155 5.59 10.53 8.41
N ALA A 156 6.66 10.96 7.75
CA ALA A 156 6.93 10.64 6.37
C ALA A 156 8.41 10.34 6.17
N ILE A 157 8.73 9.41 5.27
CA ILE A 157 10.11 8.98 5.00
C ILE A 157 10.47 9.33 3.56
N ASP A 158 11.63 9.95 3.39
CA ASP A 158 12.33 9.97 2.11
C ASP A 158 13.38 8.86 2.11
N TRP A 159 13.02 7.73 1.49
CA TRP A 159 13.90 6.56 1.41
C TRP A 159 15.12 6.77 0.50
N ILE A 160 15.16 7.83 -0.31
CA ILE A 160 16.31 8.15 -1.17
C ILE A 160 17.35 8.92 -0.37
N SER A 161 16.91 10.00 0.28
CA SER A 161 17.81 10.86 1.07
C SER A 161 18.06 10.33 2.49
N GLN A 162 17.35 9.27 2.90
CA GLN A 162 17.44 8.68 4.24
C GLN A 162 17.03 9.67 5.34
N ASN A 163 16.02 10.49 5.06
CA ASN A 163 15.51 11.50 5.98
C ASN A 163 14.11 11.12 6.49
N LEU A 164 13.86 11.44 7.76
CA LEU A 164 12.58 11.28 8.43
C LEU A 164 11.99 12.67 8.70
N TYR A 165 10.77 12.91 8.21
CA TYR A 165 10.03 14.15 8.41
C TYR A 165 8.90 13.91 9.41
N VAL A 166 8.70 14.86 10.32
CA VAL A 166 7.76 14.74 11.43
C VAL A 166 7.02 16.05 11.60
N SER A 167 5.69 16.00 11.57
CA SER A 167 4.88 17.17 11.90
C SER A 167 4.63 17.25 13.41
N ASP A 168 4.60 18.47 13.95
CA ASP A 168 4.34 18.75 15.35
C ASP A 168 3.00 19.47 15.55
N LEU A 169 2.12 18.89 16.37
CA LEU A 169 0.81 19.45 16.70
C LEU A 169 0.88 20.77 17.47
N ILE A 170 1.88 20.95 18.34
CA ILE A 170 1.94 22.14 19.20
C ILE A 170 2.50 23.33 18.42
N HIS A 171 3.55 23.10 17.62
CA HIS A 171 4.28 24.18 16.97
C HIS A 171 3.79 24.46 15.54
N ASN A 172 2.85 23.67 15.02
CA ASN A 172 2.27 23.82 13.68
C ASN A 172 3.35 23.89 12.58
N CYS A 173 4.39 23.07 12.75
CA CYS A 173 5.56 22.97 11.88
C CYS A 173 5.71 21.55 11.33
N ILE A 174 6.42 21.44 10.20
CA ILE A 174 6.90 20.19 9.58
C ILE A 174 8.42 20.17 9.70
#